data_AF-A0A2S7QQR5-F1
#
_entry.id   AF-A0A2S7QQR5-F1
#
_cell.length_a   1.000
_cell.length_b   1.000
_cell.length_c   1.000
_cell.angle_alpha   90.00
_cell.angle_beta   90.00
_cell.angle_gamma   90.00
#
_symmetry.space_group_name_H-M   'P 1'
#
loop_
_entity.id
_entity.type
_entity.pdbx_description
1 polymer ?
#
loop_
_entity_poly.entity_id
_entity_poly.type
_entity_poly.pdbx_seq_one_letter_code
_entity_poly.pdbx_strand_id
1 'polypeptide(L)'
;MDPLKIRYSYLKSYLYLLEHTSTNKCICGAKETPEHLFLSCSLFSLARIKLKDKLATNYLSLPLLLDTTPGIESSIAYLSETKICTRKYHLARELVED
;
A
#
# COMPACT_ATOMS: atom_id res chain seq x y z
N MET A 1 14.95 12.68 -1.16
CA MET A 1 14.13 11.92 -0.16
C MET A 1 13.41 10.82 -0.94
N ASP A 2 13.50 9.57 -0.52
CA ASP A 2 12.94 8.43 -1.27
C ASP A 2 11.39 8.44 -1.18
N PRO A 3 10.65 8.53 -2.31
CA PRO A 3 9.19 8.57 -2.32
C PRO A 3 8.53 7.38 -1.61
N LEU A 4 9.18 6.22 -1.58
CA LEU A 4 8.67 5.04 -0.88
C LEU A 4 8.72 5.25 0.64
N LYS A 5 9.82 5.80 1.17
CA LYS A 5 9.98 6.08 2.61
C LYS A 5 8.95 7.06 3.15
N ILE A 6 8.63 8.12 2.39
CA ILE A 6 7.59 9.09 2.80
C ILE A 6 6.21 8.46 2.80
N ARG A 7 5.93 7.53 1.88
CA ARG A 7 4.64 6.87 1.85
C ARG A 7 4.46 5.94 3.04
N TYR A 8 5.48 5.17 3.41
CA TYR A 8 5.42 4.26 4.55
C TYR A 8 5.04 4.92 5.88
N SER A 9 5.29 6.22 6.07
CA SER A 9 4.93 6.92 7.31
C SER A 9 3.41 7.03 7.54
N TYR A 10 2.59 6.89 6.51
CA TYR A 10 1.11 6.94 6.61
C TYR A 10 0.46 5.56 6.64
N LEU A 11 1.23 4.50 6.80
CA LEU A 11 0.71 3.15 6.94
C LEU A 11 0.08 2.97 8.34
N LYS A 12 -1.16 2.47 8.43
CA LYS A 12 -1.83 2.29 9.73
C LYS A 12 -1.05 1.40 10.69
N SER A 13 -0.39 0.33 10.23
CA SER A 13 0.42 -0.49 11.14
C SER A 13 1.60 0.25 11.74
N TYR A 14 2.17 1.21 11.01
CA TYR A 14 3.27 2.04 11.50
C TYR A 14 2.75 3.11 12.46
N LEU A 15 1.69 3.82 12.09
CA LEU A 15 1.04 4.83 12.95
C LEU A 15 0.53 4.23 14.26
N TYR A 16 0.00 3.01 14.24
CA TYR A 16 -0.47 2.31 15.45
C TYR A 16 0.68 2.01 16.42
N LEU A 17 1.86 1.65 15.91
CA LEU A 17 3.06 1.47 16.75
C LEU A 17 3.51 2.77 17.42
N LEU A 18 3.21 3.91 16.80
CA LEU A 18 3.48 5.25 17.34
C LEU A 18 2.30 5.82 18.15
N GLU A 19 1.26 5.03 18.39
CA GLU A 19 0.05 5.45 19.11
C GLU A 19 -0.68 6.64 18.46
N HIS A 20 -0.51 6.83 17.14
CA HIS A 20 -1.16 7.88 16.36
C HIS A 20 -2.51 7.47 15.76
N THR A 21 -2.89 6.19 15.88
CA THR A 21 -4.20 5.67 15.47
C THR A 21 -4.61 4.59 16.46
N SER A 22 -5.91 4.49 16.74
CA SER A 22 -6.50 3.46 17.61
C SER A 22 -6.54 2.07 16.96
N THR A 23 -6.31 1.98 15.65
CA THR A 23 -6.39 0.74 14.89
C THR A 23 -5.28 0.61 13.84
N ASN A 24 -4.78 -0.61 13.69
CA ASN A 24 -3.84 -1.00 12.63
C ASN A 24 -4.54 -1.73 11.47
N LYS A 25 -5.87 -1.80 11.46
CA LYS A 25 -6.64 -2.53 10.45
C LYS A 25 -6.95 -1.65 9.24
N CYS A 26 -6.87 -2.26 8.07
CA CYS A 26 -7.38 -1.73 6.82
C CYS A 26 -8.92 -1.77 6.84
N ILE A 27 -9.56 -1.03 5.95
CA ILE A 27 -11.03 -1.00 5.78
C ILE A 27 -11.58 -2.40 5.50
N CYS A 28 -10.82 -3.28 4.84
CA CYS A 28 -11.22 -4.68 4.62
C CYS A 28 -11.02 -5.59 5.85
N GLY A 29 -10.71 -5.05 7.03
CA GLY A 29 -10.62 -5.76 8.31
C GLY A 29 -9.28 -6.43 8.64
N ALA A 30 -8.43 -6.66 7.64
CA ALA A 30 -7.10 -7.23 7.82
C ALA A 30 -6.09 -6.18 8.34
N LYS A 31 -4.99 -6.62 8.96
CA LYS A 31 -3.91 -5.72 9.40
C LYS A 31 -3.29 -5.01 8.19
N GLU A 32 -3.21 -3.69 8.25
CA GLU A 32 -2.69 -2.87 7.16
C GLU A 32 -1.16 -2.85 7.15
N THR A 33 -0.57 -3.90 6.58
CA THR A 33 0.87 -4.02 6.33
C THR A 33 1.20 -3.75 4.87
N PRO A 34 2.47 -3.50 4.50
CA PRO A 34 2.86 -3.39 3.09
C PRO A 34 2.50 -4.65 2.31
N GLU A 35 2.77 -5.82 2.90
CA GLU A 35 2.45 -7.12 2.32
C GLU A 35 0.95 -7.22 2.01
N HIS A 36 0.10 -6.87 2.96
CA HIS A 36 -1.33 -6.88 2.75
C HIS A 36 -1.75 -5.95 1.60
N LEU A 37 -1.30 -4.69 1.63
CA LEU A 37 -1.67 -3.69 0.63
C LEU A 37 -1.21 -4.06 -0.78
N PHE A 38 -0.01 -4.64 -0.93
CA PHE A 38 0.56 -4.99 -2.23
C PHE A 38 0.17 -6.36 -2.75
N LEU A 39 -0.17 -7.32 -1.89
CA LEU A 39 -0.33 -8.72 -2.30
C LEU A 39 -1.77 -9.24 -2.15
N SER A 40 -2.53 -8.81 -1.12
CA SER A 40 -3.78 -9.50 -0.74
C SER A 40 -4.99 -8.61 -0.48
N CYS A 41 -4.85 -7.30 -0.33
CA CYS A 41 -5.95 -6.41 0.02
C CYS A 41 -7.05 -6.36 -1.05
N SER A 42 -8.27 -6.78 -0.73
CA SER A 42 -9.36 -6.88 -1.72
C SER A 42 -9.68 -5.55 -2.40
N LEU A 43 -9.50 -4.42 -1.70
CA LEU A 43 -9.76 -3.06 -2.21
C LEU A 43 -8.89 -2.67 -3.40
N PHE A 44 -7.71 -3.29 -3.55
CA PHE A 44 -6.75 -2.94 -4.60
C PHE A 44 -6.55 -4.06 -5.63
N SER A 45 -7.51 -4.97 -5.74
CA SER A 45 -7.46 -6.10 -6.69
C SER A 45 -7.25 -5.63 -8.14
N LEU A 46 -8.01 -4.63 -8.59
CA LEU A 46 -7.90 -4.08 -9.95
C LEU A 46 -6.53 -3.46 -10.23
N ALA A 47 -6.01 -2.65 -9.30
CA ALA A 47 -4.69 -2.05 -9.43
C ALA A 47 -3.58 -3.12 -9.39
N ARG A 48 -3.76 -4.20 -8.62
CA ARG A 48 -2.82 -5.34 -8.61
C ARG A 48 -2.82 -6.13 -9.91
N ILE A 49 -3.97 -6.26 -10.59
CA ILE A 49 -4.01 -6.92 -11.91
C ILE A 49 -3.15 -6.12 -12.90
N LYS A 50 -3.33 -4.80 -12.97
CA LYS A 50 -2.48 -3.94 -13.82
C LYS A 50 -0.99 -4.02 -13.46
N LEU A 51 -0.68 -4.12 -12.17
CA LEU A 51 0.69 -4.31 -11.68
C LEU A 51 1.29 -5.64 -12.19
N LYS A 52 0.52 -6.73 -12.13
CA LYS A 52 0.91 -8.05 -12.65
C LYS A 52 1.12 -8.03 -14.16
N ASP A 53 0.20 -7.41 -14.90
CA ASP A 53 0.27 -7.28 -16.35
C ASP A 53 1.53 -6.51 -16.77
N LYS A 54 1.84 -5.40 -16.09
CA LYS A 54 3.04 -4.61 -16.35
C LYS A 54 4.35 -5.37 -16.07
N LEU A 55 4.35 -6.23 -15.06
CA LEU A 55 5.50 -7.07 -14.69
C LEU A 55 5.56 -8.40 -15.45
N ALA A 56 4.58 -8.68 -16.31
CA ALA A 56 4.43 -9.95 -17.02
C ALA A 56 4.54 -11.18 -16.07
N THR A 57 3.95 -11.10 -14.88
CA THR A 57 4.02 -12.15 -13.85
C THR A 57 2.67 -12.40 -13.20
N ASN A 58 2.39 -13.67 -12.86
CA ASN A 58 1.22 -14.05 -12.08
C ASN A 58 1.45 -14.00 -10.57
N TYR A 59 2.72 -13.97 -10.15
CA TYR A 59 3.14 -13.99 -8.75
C TYR A 59 3.74 -12.64 -8.35
N LEU A 60 3.30 -12.12 -7.20
CA LEU A 60 3.84 -10.91 -6.58
C LEU A 60 4.47 -11.28 -5.24
N SER A 61 5.62 -10.69 -4.95
CA SER A 61 6.25 -10.73 -3.65
C SER A 61 6.85 -9.36 -3.33
N LEU A 62 7.02 -9.05 -2.05
CA LEU A 62 7.67 -7.79 -1.65
C LEU A 62 9.10 -7.66 -2.20
N PRO A 63 9.97 -8.69 -2.17
CA PRO A 63 11.29 -8.59 -2.77
C PRO A 63 11.26 -8.28 -4.27
N LEU A 64 10.34 -8.93 -5.02
CA LEU A 64 10.16 -8.62 -6.44
C LEU A 64 9.80 -7.14 -6.63
N LEU A 65 8.86 -6.64 -5.82
CA LEU A 65 8.29 -5.30 -5.96
C LEU A 65 9.19 -4.17 -5.48
N LEU A 66 10.08 -4.43 -4.52
CA LEU A 66 10.85 -3.40 -3.82
C LEU A 66 12.36 -3.49 -4.07
N ASP A 67 12.89 -4.64 -4.49
CA ASP A 67 14.33 -4.84 -4.65
C ASP A 67 14.76 -5.00 -6.13
N THR A 68 13.81 -5.06 -7.06
CA THR A 68 14.11 -5.11 -8.51
C THR A 68 13.73 -3.81 -9.20
N THR A 69 14.53 -3.37 -10.19
CA THR A 69 14.24 -2.12 -10.93
C THR A 69 12.84 -2.13 -11.58
N PRO A 70 12.42 -3.17 -12.32
CA PRO A 70 11.07 -3.21 -12.90
C PRO A 70 9.97 -3.23 -11.83
N GLY A 71 10.24 -3.92 -10.71
CA GLY A 71 9.36 -3.96 -9.55
C GLY A 71 9.16 -2.59 -8.92
N ILE A 72 10.25 -1.86 -8.66
CA ILE A 72 10.22 -0.53 -8.05
C ILE A 72 9.43 0.45 -8.93
N GLU A 73 9.71 0.49 -10.24
CA GLU A 73 9.00 1.36 -11.18
C GLU A 73 7.50 1.05 -11.24
N SER A 74 7.16 -0.23 -11.22
CA SER A 74 5.77 -0.68 -11.24
C SER A 74 5.06 -0.42 -9.91
N SER A 75 5.76 -0.58 -8.78
CA SER A 75 5.28 -0.23 -7.43
C SER A 75 5.02 1.28 -7.30
N ILE A 76 5.89 2.13 -7.86
CA ILE A 76 5.67 3.58 -7.88
C ILE A 76 4.41 3.93 -8.68
N ALA A 77 4.18 3.28 -9.82
CA ALA A 77 2.96 3.46 -10.60
C ALA A 77 1.71 3.00 -9.83
N TYR A 78 1.76 1.81 -9.23
CA TYR A 78 0.70 1.25 -8.38
C TYR A 78 0.33 2.18 -7.20
N LEU A 79 1.34 2.70 -6.48
CA LEU A 79 1.14 3.66 -5.40
C LEU A 79 0.60 5.00 -5.89
N SER A 80 0.92 5.38 -7.12
CA SER A 80 0.43 6.61 -7.74
C SER A 80 -1.01 6.48 -8.20
N GLU A 81 -1.45 5.30 -8.62
CA GLU A 81 -2.84 5.00 -8.98
C GLU A 81 -3.72 4.87 -7.74
N THR A 82 -3.32 4.01 -6.78
CA THR A 82 -4.13 3.70 -5.59
C THR A 82 -4.14 4.81 -4.55
N LYS A 83 -3.17 5.73 -4.60
CA LYS A 83 -2.96 6.82 -3.62
C LYS A 83 -2.79 6.35 -2.17
N ILE A 84 -2.61 5.05 -1.94
CA ILE A 84 -2.40 4.50 -0.61
C ILE A 84 -1.14 5.07 0.02
N CYS A 85 -1.09 5.04 1.35
CA CYS A 85 0.05 5.50 2.12
C CYS A 85 0.39 6.98 1.82
N THR A 86 -0.61 7.79 1.47
CA THR A 86 -0.48 9.25 1.36
C THR A 86 -1.26 9.92 2.47
N ARG A 87 -0.83 11.12 2.89
CA ARG A 87 -1.58 11.95 3.86
C ARG A 87 -3.04 12.12 3.46
N LYS A 88 -3.29 12.41 2.18
CA LYS A 88 -4.64 12.62 1.65
C LYS A 88 -5.51 11.37 1.83
N TYR A 89 -4.96 10.20 1.53
CA TYR A 89 -5.68 8.94 1.71
C TYR A 89 -5.94 8.62 3.18
N HIS A 90 -4.95 8.86 4.05
CA HIS A 90 -5.09 8.70 5.50
C HIS A 90 -6.19 9.61 6.09
N LEU A 91 -6.25 10.88 5.70
CA LEU A 91 -7.31 11.79 6.16
C LEU A 91 -8.68 11.38 5.61
N ALA A 92 -8.75 10.96 4.35
CA ALA A 92 -10.02 10.61 3.71
C ALA A 92 -10.70 9.37 4.35
N ARG A 93 -9.92 8.42 4.88
CA ARG A 93 -10.47 7.23 5.55
C ARG A 93 -10.91 7.49 6.99
N GLU A 94 -10.31 8.46 7.68
CA GLU A 94 -10.76 8.85 9.03
C GLU A 94 -12.17 9.44 8.96
N LEU A 95 -12.47 10.21 7.91
CA LEU A 95 -13.81 10.76 7.65
C LEU A 95 -14.89 9.70 7.31
N VAL A 96 -14.50 8.45 7.08
CA VAL A 96 -15.43 7.33 6.79
C VAL A 96 -15.67 6.46 8.03
N GLU A 97 -14.85 6.62 9.08
CA GLU A 97 -14.97 5.86 10.34
C GLU A 97 -15.86 6.57 11.38
N ASP A 98 -16.41 7.76 11.07
CA ASP A 98 -17.44 8.51 11.82
C ASP A 98 -18.87 8.28 11.28
#